data_AF-A0A9W9YKU1-F1
#
_entry.id   AF-A0A9W9YKU1-F1
#
_cell.length_a   1.000
_cell.length_b   1.000
_cell.length_c   1.000
_cell.angle_alpha   90.00
_cell.angle_beta   90.00
_cell.angle_gamma   90.00
#
_symmetry.space_group_name_H-M   'P 1'
#
loop_
_entity.id
_entity.type
_entity.pdbx_description
1 polymer ?
#
loop_
_entity_poly.entity_id
_entity_poly.type
_entity_poly.pdbx_seq_one_letter_code
_entity_poly.pdbx_strand_id
1 'polypeptide(L)'
;MAKVNDVAEWIGDQWRDLGPAALGPGPSDLERINLDSIEEMLDEFGTFKFSKSQAQALIKAAKKAWDESDAGKWSGGRLRQLGSLVKGLDTSDIRKLGKEAFEEAVGVWGKYVDVDMETLKALADKAKEHLASGDISKLTAQLAKKLGRVVLGLTPDDLEKLKLDNIDIIAALGKWEGVE
;
A
#
# COMPACT_ATOMS: atom_id res chain seq x y z
N MET A 1 -4.77 -36.94 12.34
CA MET A 1 -3.71 -36.19 11.64
C MET A 1 -4.35 -34.94 11.08
N ALA A 2 -4.05 -33.76 11.63
CA ALA A 2 -4.45 -32.50 11.02
C ALA A 2 -3.79 -32.41 9.64
N LYS A 3 -4.51 -31.94 8.62
CA LYS A 3 -3.97 -31.84 7.26
C LYS A 3 -3.01 -30.66 7.24
N VAL A 4 -1.72 -30.95 7.40
CA VAL A 4 -0.61 -29.96 7.34
C VAL A 4 -0.56 -29.16 6.02
N ASN A 5 -1.41 -29.49 5.03
CA ASN A 5 -1.29 -29.00 3.66
C ASN A 5 -2.38 -28.00 3.21
N ASP A 6 -3.34 -27.60 4.05
CA ASP A 6 -4.30 -26.55 3.68
C ASP A 6 -3.96 -25.22 4.36
N VAL A 7 -3.57 -24.23 3.55
CA VAL A 7 -3.24 -22.87 3.98
C VAL A 7 -4.39 -22.20 4.75
N ALA A 8 -5.64 -22.64 4.50
CA ALA A 8 -6.82 -22.18 5.22
C ALA A 8 -6.89 -22.66 6.69
N GLU A 9 -6.12 -23.69 7.06
CA GLU A 9 -6.07 -24.24 8.41
C GLU A 9 -4.90 -23.68 9.23
N TRP A 10 -3.98 -22.93 8.60
CA TRP A 10 -2.80 -22.39 9.28
C TRP A 10 -3.14 -21.19 10.16
N ILE A 11 -2.64 -21.19 11.40
CA ILE A 11 -2.79 -20.08 12.37
C ILE A 11 -1.64 -19.08 12.27
N GLY A 12 -1.78 -17.90 12.89
CA GLY A 12 -0.78 -16.82 12.87
C GLY A 12 0.64 -17.29 13.23
N ASP A 13 0.83 -18.04 14.31
CA ASP A 13 2.15 -18.57 14.71
C ASP A 13 2.79 -19.42 13.60
N GLN A 14 2.02 -20.25 12.91
CA GLN A 14 2.53 -21.09 11.82
C GLN A 14 2.97 -20.25 10.62
N TRP A 15 2.27 -19.14 10.34
CA TRP A 15 2.69 -18.18 9.33
C TRP A 15 3.97 -17.44 9.70
N ARG A 16 4.13 -17.05 10.97
CA ARG A 16 5.37 -16.43 11.45
C ARG A 16 6.55 -17.38 11.35
N ASP A 17 6.35 -18.66 11.70
CA ASP A 17 7.38 -19.69 11.60
C ASP A 17 7.87 -19.94 10.16
N LEU A 18 7.03 -19.68 9.15
CA LEU A 18 7.45 -19.75 7.74
C LEU A 18 8.43 -18.64 7.36
N GLY A 19 8.30 -17.47 7.97
CA GLY A 19 9.05 -16.26 7.60
C GLY A 19 9.02 -16.03 6.08
N PRO A 20 10.16 -15.89 5.39
CA PRO A 20 10.21 -15.68 3.94
C PRO A 20 9.53 -16.77 3.09
N ALA A 21 9.36 -18.00 3.61
CA ALA A 21 8.67 -19.07 2.90
C ALA A 21 7.18 -18.80 2.71
N ALA A 22 6.60 -17.83 3.44
CA ALA A 22 5.24 -17.34 3.23
C ALA A 22 5.02 -16.70 1.84
N LEU A 23 6.08 -16.44 1.08
CA LEU A 23 6.01 -16.01 -0.32
C LEU A 23 5.69 -17.16 -1.30
N GLY A 24 5.77 -18.41 -0.85
CA GLY A 24 5.56 -19.60 -1.66
C GLY A 24 4.11 -19.86 -2.10
N PRO A 25 3.10 -19.73 -1.21
CA PRO A 25 1.69 -19.96 -1.57
C PRO A 25 1.20 -19.08 -2.71
N GLY A 26 0.39 -19.66 -3.59
CA GLY A 26 -0.19 -18.94 -4.73
C GLY A 26 -1.31 -17.99 -4.29
N PRO A 27 -1.73 -17.04 -5.16
CA PRO A 27 -2.83 -16.12 -4.85
C PRO A 27 -4.13 -16.83 -4.40
N SER A 28 -4.48 -17.96 -5.02
CA SER A 28 -5.69 -18.72 -4.65
C SER A 28 -5.61 -19.31 -3.24
N ASP A 29 -4.42 -19.69 -2.78
CA ASP A 29 -4.21 -20.20 -1.43
C ASP A 29 -4.23 -19.06 -0.41
N LEU A 30 -3.56 -17.95 -0.72
CA LEU A 30 -3.53 -16.76 0.13
C LEU A 30 -4.90 -16.11 0.30
N GLU A 31 -5.77 -16.15 -0.71
CA GLU A 31 -7.14 -15.63 -0.60
C GLU A 31 -8.00 -16.45 0.38
N ARG A 32 -7.59 -17.69 0.66
CA ARG A 32 -8.27 -18.65 1.54
C ARG A 32 -7.66 -18.73 2.94
N ILE A 33 -6.65 -17.91 3.24
CA ILE A 33 -6.05 -17.84 4.58
C ILE A 33 -7.15 -17.70 5.66
N ASN A 34 -6.92 -18.34 6.80
CA ASN A 34 -7.77 -18.20 7.98
C ASN A 34 -7.96 -16.71 8.34
N LEU A 35 -9.20 -16.31 8.68
CA LEU A 35 -9.56 -14.90 8.88
C LEU A 35 -8.86 -14.27 10.10
N ASP A 36 -8.75 -14.99 11.20
CA ASP A 36 -8.03 -14.50 12.39
C ASP A 36 -6.53 -14.35 12.06
N SER A 37 -5.99 -15.29 11.29
CA SER A 37 -4.58 -15.31 10.92
C SER A 37 -4.19 -14.18 9.98
N ILE A 38 -5.06 -13.78 9.04
CA ILE A 38 -4.77 -12.61 8.21
C ILE A 38 -4.75 -11.34 9.06
N GLU A 39 -5.68 -11.16 10.00
CA GLU A 39 -5.66 -9.98 10.89
C GLU A 39 -4.39 -9.91 11.72
N GLU A 40 -3.94 -11.04 12.28
CA GLU A 40 -2.70 -11.13 13.04
C GLU A 40 -1.44 -10.87 12.21
N MET A 41 -1.43 -11.32 10.96
CA MET A 41 -0.24 -11.34 10.11
C MET A 41 -0.06 -10.11 9.23
N LEU A 42 -1.08 -9.25 9.07
CA LEU A 42 -1.05 -8.14 8.10
C LEU A 42 0.17 -7.21 8.26
N ASP A 43 0.54 -6.86 9.49
CA ASP A 43 1.71 -6.02 9.75
C ASP A 43 3.02 -6.68 9.28
N GLU A 44 3.16 -7.99 9.49
CA GLU A 44 4.35 -8.74 9.08
C GLU A 44 4.36 -8.99 7.56
N PHE A 45 3.22 -9.40 6.98
CA PHE A 45 3.05 -9.55 5.54
C PHE A 45 3.27 -8.23 4.79
N GLY A 46 2.93 -7.10 5.40
CA GLY A 46 3.25 -5.76 4.89
C GLY A 46 4.74 -5.48 4.75
N THR A 47 5.62 -6.29 5.34
CA THR A 47 7.07 -6.19 5.16
C THR A 47 7.62 -7.09 4.04
N PHE A 48 6.82 -8.04 3.57
CA PHE A 48 7.24 -9.02 2.57
C PHE A 48 7.06 -8.49 1.15
N LYS A 49 7.77 -9.10 0.20
CA LYS A 49 7.72 -8.75 -1.23
C LYS A 49 6.75 -9.63 -2.00
N PHE A 50 5.49 -9.66 -1.59
CA PHE A 50 4.45 -10.33 -2.35
C PHE A 50 4.34 -9.74 -3.78
N SER A 51 4.06 -10.61 -4.74
CA SER A 51 3.67 -10.18 -6.10
C SER A 51 2.34 -9.42 -6.05
N LYS A 52 2.02 -8.66 -7.11
CA LYS A 52 0.74 -7.92 -7.16
C LYS A 52 -0.47 -8.83 -6.97
N SER A 53 -0.51 -9.99 -7.62
CA SER A 53 -1.63 -10.93 -7.53
C SER A 53 -1.74 -11.56 -6.13
N GLN A 54 -0.61 -11.86 -5.47
CA GLN A 54 -0.61 -12.32 -4.08
C GLN A 54 -1.10 -11.22 -3.12
N ALA A 55 -0.65 -9.98 -3.30
CA ALA A 55 -1.13 -8.85 -2.51
C ALA A 55 -2.65 -8.63 -2.71
N GLN A 56 -3.16 -8.70 -3.93
CA GLN A 56 -4.60 -8.62 -4.21
C GLN A 56 -5.38 -9.73 -3.49
N ALA A 57 -4.86 -10.95 -3.47
CA ALA A 57 -5.47 -12.06 -2.73
C ALA A 57 -5.51 -11.80 -1.21
N LEU A 58 -4.42 -11.30 -0.64
CA LEU A 58 -4.34 -10.93 0.78
C LEU A 58 -5.29 -9.76 1.12
N ILE A 59 -5.41 -8.76 0.24
CA ILE A 59 -6.39 -7.67 0.39
C ILE A 59 -7.83 -8.20 0.37
N LYS A 60 -8.15 -9.16 -0.51
CA LYS A 60 -9.47 -9.80 -0.50
C LYS A 60 -9.72 -10.59 0.78
N ALA A 61 -8.71 -11.27 1.31
CA ALA A 61 -8.82 -11.96 2.60
C ALA A 61 -9.04 -10.96 3.74
N ALA A 62 -8.31 -9.84 3.77
CA ALA A 62 -8.50 -8.77 4.75
C ALA A 62 -9.91 -8.15 4.67
N LYS A 63 -10.44 -7.90 3.46
CA LYS A 63 -11.83 -7.46 3.26
C LYS A 63 -12.85 -8.41 3.89
N LYS A 64 -12.63 -9.73 3.77
CA LYS A 64 -13.48 -10.77 4.38
C LYS A 64 -13.34 -10.76 5.90
N ALA A 65 -12.11 -10.71 6.42
CA ALA A 65 -11.84 -10.75 7.85
C ALA A 65 -12.43 -9.54 8.60
N TRP A 66 -12.36 -8.36 7.99
CA TRP A 66 -12.90 -7.13 8.56
C TRP A 66 -14.38 -6.90 8.33
N ASP A 67 -15.05 -7.80 7.61
CA ASP A 67 -16.43 -7.65 7.15
C ASP A 67 -16.70 -6.27 6.50
N GLU A 68 -15.71 -5.77 5.75
CA GLU A 68 -15.77 -4.46 5.08
C GLU A 68 -15.09 -4.53 3.71
N SER A 69 -15.93 -4.66 2.68
CA SER A 69 -15.51 -4.79 1.28
C SER A 69 -14.99 -3.48 0.66
N ASP A 70 -15.40 -2.32 1.19
CA ASP A 70 -14.99 -1.02 0.70
C ASP A 70 -13.78 -0.51 1.49
N ALA A 71 -12.59 -0.63 0.90
CA ALA A 71 -11.36 -0.16 1.54
C ALA A 71 -11.35 1.36 1.77
N GLY A 72 -12.23 2.12 1.10
CA GLY A 72 -12.45 3.54 1.37
C GLY A 72 -12.90 3.85 2.80
N LYS A 73 -13.51 2.87 3.48
CA LYS A 73 -13.99 2.98 4.87
C LYS A 73 -13.00 2.45 5.91
N TRP A 74 -11.87 1.91 5.48
CA TRP A 74 -10.87 1.40 6.41
C TRP A 74 -10.21 2.55 7.18
N SER A 75 -9.89 2.31 8.45
CA SER A 75 -9.18 3.27 9.29
C SER A 75 -7.75 3.47 8.81
N GLY A 76 -7.15 4.61 9.17
CA GLY A 76 -5.73 4.89 8.90
C GLY A 76 -4.81 3.82 9.49
N GLY A 77 -5.16 3.28 10.66
CA GLY A 77 -4.49 2.13 11.27
C GLY A 77 -4.46 0.91 10.35
N ARG A 78 -5.63 0.41 9.92
CA ARG A 78 -5.74 -0.77 9.02
C ARG A 78 -4.98 -0.57 7.71
N LEU A 79 -5.10 0.62 7.11
CA LEU A 79 -4.39 0.98 5.89
C LEU A 79 -2.87 1.00 6.09
N ARG A 80 -2.41 1.50 7.23
CA ARG A 80 -0.98 1.53 7.59
C ARG A 80 -0.41 0.11 7.69
N GLN A 81 -1.15 -0.83 8.28
CA GLN A 81 -0.73 -2.24 8.43
C GLN A 81 -0.44 -2.91 7.09
N LEU A 82 -1.08 -2.46 6.00
CA LEU A 82 -0.85 -3.05 4.68
C LEU A 82 0.61 -2.97 4.24
N GLY A 83 1.37 -1.94 4.65
CA GLY A 83 2.76 -1.79 4.22
C GLY A 83 2.94 -1.90 2.69
N SER A 84 3.68 -2.91 2.24
CA SER A 84 3.90 -3.24 0.82
C SER A 84 2.66 -3.81 0.11
N LEU A 85 1.69 -4.35 0.84
CA LEU A 85 0.44 -4.93 0.31
C LEU A 85 -0.50 -3.88 -0.28
N VAL A 86 -0.22 -2.58 -0.09
CA VAL A 86 -0.94 -1.48 -0.76
C VAL A 86 -1.00 -1.68 -2.29
N LYS A 87 -0.01 -2.38 -2.86
CA LYS A 87 0.02 -2.78 -4.29
C LYS A 87 -1.16 -3.65 -4.72
N GLY A 88 -1.82 -4.30 -3.76
CA GLY A 88 -2.98 -5.14 -3.95
C GLY A 88 -4.31 -4.38 -3.89
N LEU A 89 -4.32 -3.10 -3.53
CA LEU A 89 -5.52 -2.27 -3.63
C LEU A 89 -5.78 -1.92 -5.10
N ASP A 90 -7.03 -2.06 -5.52
CA ASP A 90 -7.45 -1.59 -6.83
C ASP A 90 -7.52 -0.06 -6.84
N THR A 91 -7.35 0.57 -8.02
CA THR A 91 -7.32 2.03 -8.13
C THR A 91 -8.65 2.69 -7.72
N SER A 92 -9.75 1.97 -7.83
CA SER A 92 -11.07 2.39 -7.33
C SER A 92 -11.11 2.50 -5.80
N ASP A 93 -10.50 1.56 -5.08
CA ASP A 93 -10.38 1.59 -3.62
C ASP A 93 -9.52 2.78 -3.17
N ILE A 94 -8.35 2.97 -3.81
CA ILE A 94 -7.44 4.08 -3.51
C ILE A 94 -8.14 5.43 -3.67
N ARG A 95 -8.94 5.60 -4.74
CA ARG A 95 -9.69 6.84 -5.00
C ARG A 95 -10.76 7.14 -3.96
N LYS A 96 -11.25 6.14 -3.23
CA LYS A 96 -12.27 6.32 -2.19
C LYS A 96 -11.71 6.62 -0.81
N LEU A 97 -10.39 6.48 -0.60
CA LEU A 97 -9.78 6.66 0.71
C LEU A 97 -10.10 8.05 1.31
N GLY A 98 -10.56 8.06 2.55
CA GLY A 98 -10.76 9.29 3.31
C GLY A 98 -9.43 10.01 3.57
N LYS A 99 -9.50 11.34 3.74
CA LYS A 99 -8.32 12.19 3.97
C LYS A 99 -7.46 11.69 5.14
N GLU A 100 -8.04 11.62 6.33
CA GLU A 100 -7.35 11.22 7.56
C GLU A 100 -6.68 9.84 7.41
N ALA A 101 -7.44 8.86 6.93
CA ALA A 101 -6.96 7.49 6.75
C ALA A 101 -5.79 7.41 5.74
N PHE A 102 -5.86 8.16 4.64
CA PHE A 102 -4.78 8.26 3.66
C PHE A 102 -3.53 8.92 4.25
N GLU A 103 -3.67 10.07 4.92
CA GLU A 103 -2.56 10.81 5.50
C GLU A 103 -1.78 10.00 6.54
N GLU A 104 -2.50 9.15 7.28
CA GLU A 104 -1.94 8.26 8.29
C GLU A 104 -1.13 7.09 7.72
N ALA A 105 -1.46 6.63 6.52
CA ALA A 105 -0.89 5.43 5.92
C ALA A 105 0.19 5.73 4.86
N VAL A 106 0.05 6.82 4.10
CA VAL A 106 0.88 7.10 2.91
C VAL A 106 2.37 7.20 3.21
N GLY A 107 2.74 7.64 4.43
CA GLY A 107 4.14 7.72 4.84
C GLY A 107 4.83 6.36 5.04
N VAL A 108 4.05 5.31 5.32
CA VAL A 108 4.54 3.93 5.36
C VAL A 108 4.61 3.39 3.93
N TRP A 109 3.53 3.53 3.17
CA TRP A 109 3.47 3.05 1.78
C TRP A 109 4.59 3.62 0.92
N GLY A 110 4.85 4.93 1.00
CA GLY A 110 5.90 5.61 0.24
C GLY A 110 7.31 5.05 0.44
N LYS A 111 7.56 4.31 1.54
CA LYS A 111 8.86 3.66 1.79
C LYS A 111 8.98 2.28 1.14
N TYR A 112 7.87 1.56 1.02
CA TYR A 112 7.82 0.13 0.66
C TYR A 112 7.12 -0.15 -0.67
N VAL A 113 6.57 0.88 -1.31
CA VAL A 113 5.87 0.81 -2.58
C VAL A 113 6.83 0.36 -3.68
N ASP A 114 6.74 -0.91 -4.03
CA ASP A 114 7.15 -1.46 -5.32
C ASP A 114 5.85 -1.86 -6.03
N VAL A 115 5.27 -0.88 -6.70
CA VAL A 115 3.93 -0.93 -7.30
C VAL A 115 3.99 -0.40 -8.71
N ASP A 116 3.06 -0.84 -9.55
CA ASP A 116 2.99 -0.37 -10.92
C ASP A 116 2.59 1.11 -11.02
N MET A 117 2.81 1.67 -12.22
CA MET A 117 2.55 3.07 -12.50
C MET A 117 1.07 3.46 -12.36
N GLU A 118 0.13 2.52 -12.54
CA GLU A 118 -1.31 2.82 -12.38
C GLU A 118 -1.63 3.07 -10.91
N THR A 119 -1.16 2.19 -10.02
CA THR A 119 -1.28 2.35 -8.57
C THR A 119 -0.54 3.59 -8.08
N LEU A 120 0.68 3.87 -8.58
CA LEU A 120 1.42 5.09 -8.23
C LEU A 120 0.63 6.36 -8.59
N LYS A 121 0.08 6.43 -9.81
CA LYS A 121 -0.74 7.56 -10.24
C LYS A 121 -1.97 7.74 -9.36
N ALA A 122 -2.67 6.66 -9.04
CA ALA A 122 -3.83 6.73 -8.16
C ALA A 122 -3.47 7.25 -6.75
N LEU A 123 -2.34 6.81 -6.19
CA LEU A 123 -1.83 7.31 -4.91
C LEU A 123 -1.39 8.78 -4.99
N ALA A 124 -0.75 9.19 -6.08
CA ALA A 124 -0.30 10.57 -6.31
C ALA A 124 -1.49 11.53 -6.48
N ASP A 125 -2.53 11.12 -7.22
CA ASP A 125 -3.78 11.88 -7.33
C ASP A 125 -4.44 12.04 -5.96
N LYS A 126 -4.44 10.98 -5.15
CA LYS A 126 -4.99 11.03 -3.80
C LYS A 126 -4.19 11.93 -2.86
N ALA A 127 -2.87 11.93 -3.00
CA ALA A 127 -1.99 12.86 -2.30
C ALA A 127 -2.25 14.31 -2.70
N LYS A 128 -2.43 14.58 -3.99
CA LYS A 128 -2.77 15.91 -4.52
C LYS A 128 -4.10 16.40 -3.96
N GLU A 129 -5.13 15.56 -3.97
CA GLU A 129 -6.45 15.84 -3.38
C GLU A 129 -6.31 16.24 -1.89
N HIS A 130 -5.66 15.40 -1.09
CA HIS A 130 -5.72 15.48 0.38
C HIS A 130 -4.64 16.35 1.01
N LEU A 131 -3.40 16.28 0.51
CA LEU A 131 -2.24 16.95 1.08
C LEU A 131 -1.93 18.29 0.42
N ALA A 132 -2.28 18.44 -0.85
CA ALA A 132 -2.06 19.67 -1.61
C ALA A 132 -3.37 20.47 -1.84
N SER A 133 -4.48 20.05 -1.21
CA SER A 133 -5.80 20.67 -1.38
C SER A 133 -6.23 20.78 -2.85
N GLY A 134 -5.92 19.76 -3.64
CA GLY A 134 -6.17 19.71 -5.08
C GLY A 134 -5.20 20.54 -5.95
N ASP A 135 -4.29 21.30 -5.36
CA ASP A 135 -3.35 22.17 -6.06
C ASP A 135 -1.90 21.72 -5.79
N ILE A 136 -1.35 20.96 -6.73
CA ILE A 136 -0.02 20.35 -6.60
C ILE A 136 1.09 21.39 -6.39
N SER A 137 0.91 22.65 -6.81
CA SER A 137 1.88 23.72 -6.58
C SER A 137 2.11 24.02 -5.09
N LYS A 138 1.20 23.56 -4.21
CA LYS A 138 1.29 23.66 -2.75
C LYS A 138 2.01 22.49 -2.09
N LEU A 139 2.47 21.49 -2.86
CA LEU A 139 3.24 20.38 -2.33
C LEU A 139 4.57 20.89 -1.76
N THR A 140 4.72 20.80 -0.44
CA THR A 140 5.97 21.18 0.23
C THR A 140 7.01 20.07 0.14
N ALA A 141 8.29 20.41 0.32
CA ALA A 141 9.34 19.40 0.40
C ALA A 141 9.12 18.39 1.54
N GLN A 142 8.55 18.82 2.67
CA GLN A 142 8.21 17.92 3.77
C GLN A 142 7.14 16.89 3.36
N LEU A 143 6.10 17.34 2.64
CA LEU A 143 5.05 16.46 2.13
C LEU A 143 5.61 15.52 1.05
N ALA A 144 6.43 16.00 0.12
CA ALA A 144 7.09 15.14 -0.87
C ALA A 144 7.99 14.08 -0.22
N LYS A 145 8.76 14.45 0.81
CA LYS A 145 9.56 13.50 1.61
C LYS A 145 8.67 12.45 2.30
N LYS A 146 7.50 12.85 2.82
CA LYS A 146 6.51 11.93 3.43
C LYS A 146 5.91 10.98 2.38
N LEU A 147 5.58 11.47 1.20
CA LEU A 147 5.02 10.68 0.10
C LEU A 147 5.96 9.58 -0.41
N GLY A 148 7.28 9.80 -0.27
CA GLY A 148 8.27 8.82 -0.70
C GLY A 148 8.12 8.48 -2.17
N ARG A 149 8.13 7.19 -2.52
CA ARG A 149 7.96 6.72 -3.90
C ARG A 149 6.63 7.09 -4.55
N VAL A 150 5.59 7.50 -3.79
CA VAL A 150 4.32 7.95 -4.37
C VAL A 150 4.53 9.16 -5.30
N VAL A 151 5.58 9.97 -5.09
CA VAL A 151 5.90 11.09 -5.99
C VAL A 151 6.24 10.66 -7.42
N LEU A 152 6.60 9.39 -7.64
CA LEU A 152 6.83 8.83 -8.98
C LEU A 152 5.54 8.74 -9.80
N GLY A 153 4.37 8.77 -9.15
CA GLY A 153 3.07 8.81 -9.82
C GLY A 153 2.67 10.19 -10.34
N LEU A 154 3.45 11.24 -10.05
CA LEU A 154 3.17 12.59 -10.56
C LEU A 154 3.28 12.62 -12.08
N THR A 155 2.32 13.28 -12.73
CA THR A 155 2.29 13.44 -14.19
C THR A 155 3.21 14.58 -14.65
N PRO A 156 3.57 14.64 -15.94
CA PRO A 156 4.29 15.80 -16.48
C PRO A 156 3.60 17.14 -16.15
N ASP A 157 2.28 17.22 -16.31
CA ASP A 157 1.48 18.40 -15.94
C ASP A 157 1.57 18.75 -14.46
N ASP A 158 1.69 17.74 -13.58
CA ASP A 158 1.91 17.98 -12.15
C ASP A 158 3.29 18.59 -11.91
N LEU A 159 4.33 18.06 -12.58
CA LEU A 159 5.70 18.53 -12.46
C LEU A 159 5.88 19.96 -12.99
N GLU A 160 5.21 20.33 -14.08
CA GLU A 160 5.22 21.69 -14.63
C GLU A 160 4.63 22.72 -13.66
N LYS A 161 3.64 22.32 -12.85
CA LYS A 161 2.97 23.17 -11.86
C LYS A 161 3.70 23.25 -10.53
N LEU A 162 4.65 22.35 -10.28
CA LEU A 162 5.40 22.35 -9.04
C LEU A 162 6.30 23.58 -8.95
N LYS A 163 6.29 24.21 -7.78
CA LYS A 163 7.30 25.21 -7.44
C LYS A 163 8.60 24.51 -7.09
N LEU A 164 9.51 24.46 -8.05
CA LEU A 164 10.86 23.91 -7.89
C LEU A 164 11.87 25.02 -7.52
N ASP A 165 11.44 25.93 -6.64
CA ASP A 165 12.22 27.09 -6.20
C ASP A 165 13.15 26.76 -5.02
N ASN A 166 13.09 25.53 -4.48
CA ASN A 166 13.89 25.05 -3.38
C ASN A 166 14.58 23.70 -3.70
N ILE A 167 15.86 23.58 -3.36
CA ILE A 167 16.63 22.35 -3.51
C ILE A 167 16.02 21.16 -2.74
N ASP A 168 15.34 21.42 -1.62
CA ASP A 168 14.71 20.37 -0.81
C ASP A 168 13.59 19.63 -1.51
N ILE A 169 12.77 20.34 -2.31
CA ILE A 169 11.68 19.70 -3.08
C ILE A 169 12.26 18.91 -4.25
N ILE A 170 13.26 19.47 -4.93
CA ILE A 170 13.97 18.77 -6.02
C ILE A 170 14.64 17.50 -5.50
N ALA A 171 15.32 17.57 -4.36
CA ALA A 171 15.94 16.41 -3.72
C ALA A 171 14.92 15.37 -3.27
N ALA A 172 13.75 15.80 -2.77
CA ALA A 172 12.69 14.87 -2.38
C ALA A 172 12.12 14.08 -3.58
N LEU A 173 11.96 14.74 -4.73
CA LEU A 173 11.48 14.12 -5.97
C LEU A 173 12.55 13.20 -6.58
N GLY A 174 13.79 13.66 -6.66
CA GLY A 174 14.90 12.92 -7.28
C GLY A 174 15.48 11.78 -6.43
N LYS A 175 15.09 11.65 -5.16
CA LYS A 175 15.57 10.58 -4.27
C LYS A 175 15.12 9.18 -4.71
N TRP A 176 13.99 9.10 -5.41
CA TRP A 176 13.35 7.83 -5.73
C TRP A 176 13.59 7.48 -7.18
N GLU A 177 14.07 6.28 -7.42
CA GLU A 177 14.21 5.71 -8.77
C GLU A 177 12.97 4.87 -9.08
N GLY A 178 12.51 4.95 -10.33
CA GLY A 178 11.53 4.01 -10.86
C GLY A 178 12.08 2.60 -10.81
N VAL A 179 11.21 1.63 -10.56
CA VAL A 179 11.58 0.22 -10.65
C VAL A 179 11.33 -0.18 -12.10
N GLU A 180 12.38 -0.59 -12.81
CA GLU A 180 12.28 -1.13 -14.19
C GLU A 180 11.48 -2.44 -14.24
#